data_AF-A0A1F8NN97-F1
#
_entry.id   AF-A0A1F8NN97-F1
#
_cell.length_a   1.000
_cell.length_b   1.000
_cell.length_c   1.000
_cell.angle_alpha   90.00
_cell.angle_beta   90.00
_cell.angle_gamma   90.00
#
_symmetry.space_group_name_H-M   'P 1'
#
loop_
_entity.id
_entity.type
_entity.pdbx_description
1 polymer ?
#
loop_
_entity_poly.entity_id
_entity_poly.type
_entity_poly.pdbx_seq_one_letter_code
_entity_poly.pdbx_strand_id
1 'polypeptide(L)'
;MTFDPRGDPDGAPDGFPGSLFITGHDRLPYGELPDGDQIAEVSIPVPMTSAIVSDLNQAEFLQPLREVTDRHFDGLDEIPRVALLYLDSPATGPKVHIAFGQHFTPNPPAASHAWFDPNLSSPAMEGPWFLEDLSFYSITGYLLEIPSDWANQYAQGRVVGTGRFRDGGWSGMGPALYAYRPWQDDGAAPPPGSRLEATPLLHYQASDSTTEIVHSLAGYQHPDEWEGAAWLTTEPGASAVLFAGTKGTGDRYWYGYLNALDPARPCVDAAFIGEFPVCRAADGSECPASEQVECDAHTDYRGWWSSRFDAQFLLYDPADLARVAQGEIEPWEPQPYATLDLDEHLFLNPEGVEEEMLGAGDQRRFRIGEVAYDRQNGVLYVLELYADGAQPVVHSWQVQ
;
A
#
# COMPACT_ATOMS: atom_id res chain seq x y z
N MET A 1 -5.93 6.20 -2.01
CA MET A 1 -6.49 6.39 -3.35
C MET A 1 -7.53 5.32 -3.61
N THR A 2 -8.72 5.69 -4.09
CA THR A 2 -9.75 4.72 -4.48
C THR A 2 -10.67 5.32 -5.54
N PHE A 3 -11.32 4.48 -6.35
CA PHE A 3 -12.14 4.89 -7.50
C PHE A 3 -13.63 4.99 -7.13
N ASP A 4 -14.25 6.14 -7.42
CA ASP A 4 -15.72 6.29 -7.36
C ASP A 4 -16.30 6.30 -8.79
N PRO A 5 -17.06 5.25 -9.18
CA PRO A 5 -17.66 5.17 -10.51
C PRO A 5 -18.76 6.21 -10.77
N ARG A 6 -19.21 6.94 -9.75
CA ARG A 6 -20.26 7.97 -9.84
C ARG A 6 -19.70 9.38 -9.78
N GLY A 7 -18.40 9.51 -9.56
CA GLY A 7 -17.68 10.77 -9.64
C GLY A 7 -17.77 11.39 -11.03
N ASP A 8 -17.50 12.70 -11.08
CA ASP A 8 -17.52 13.50 -12.31
C ASP A 8 -18.74 13.24 -13.24
N PRO A 9 -19.99 13.29 -12.74
CA PRO A 9 -21.17 12.93 -13.54
C PRO A 9 -21.46 13.93 -14.68
N ASP A 10 -20.92 15.14 -14.58
CA ASP A 10 -21.00 16.19 -15.60
C ASP A 10 -19.73 16.27 -16.47
N GLY A 11 -18.82 15.30 -16.31
CA GLY A 11 -17.56 15.18 -17.03
C GLY A 11 -17.72 14.99 -18.54
N ALA A 12 -16.62 15.18 -19.27
CA ALA A 12 -16.62 14.95 -20.70
C ALA A 12 -16.79 13.45 -21.02
N PRO A 13 -17.47 13.07 -22.12
CA PRO A 13 -17.56 11.67 -22.55
C PRO A 13 -16.27 11.25 -23.24
N ASP A 14 -15.18 11.20 -22.49
CA ASP A 14 -13.80 11.05 -22.99
C ASP A 14 -13.22 9.63 -22.81
N GLY A 15 -13.98 8.75 -22.18
CA GLY A 15 -13.63 7.35 -21.93
C GLY A 15 -13.08 7.06 -20.53
N PHE A 16 -12.94 8.08 -19.68
CA PHE A 16 -12.43 7.95 -18.31
C PHE A 16 -13.43 8.51 -17.29
N PRO A 17 -14.61 7.87 -17.14
CA PRO A 17 -15.63 8.33 -16.21
C PRO A 17 -15.21 8.13 -14.76
N GLY A 18 -15.93 8.78 -13.85
CA GLY A 18 -15.70 8.62 -12.41
C GLY A 18 -14.69 9.61 -11.86
N SER A 19 -14.25 9.34 -10.63
CA SER A 19 -13.28 10.17 -9.92
C SER A 19 -12.37 9.31 -9.04
N LEU A 20 -11.36 9.95 -8.45
CA LEU A 20 -10.50 9.34 -7.44
C LEU A 20 -10.63 10.08 -6.12
N PHE A 21 -10.91 9.35 -5.05
CA PHE A 21 -10.62 9.85 -3.71
C PHE A 21 -9.14 9.65 -3.41
N ILE A 22 -8.47 10.71 -2.96
CA ILE A 22 -7.05 10.73 -2.63
C ILE A 22 -6.82 11.29 -1.23
N THR A 23 -5.67 10.97 -0.67
CA THR A 23 -5.16 11.59 0.55
C THR A 23 -4.22 12.73 0.16
N GLY A 24 -4.12 13.76 0.99
CA GLY A 24 -3.05 14.74 0.93
C GLY A 24 -1.72 14.13 1.41
N HIS A 25 -0.85 14.96 1.98
CA HIS A 25 0.49 14.51 2.36
C HIS A 25 0.41 13.33 3.36
N ASP A 26 0.96 12.18 2.98
CA ASP A 26 0.74 10.86 3.61
C ASP A 26 1.78 10.49 4.68
N ARG A 27 2.73 11.39 4.96
CA ARG A 27 3.79 11.18 5.96
C ARG A 27 3.83 12.20 7.08
N LEU A 28 3.02 13.26 6.99
CA LEU A 28 2.91 14.30 8.01
C LEU A 28 1.43 14.61 8.20
N PRO A 29 0.94 14.60 9.45
CA PRO A 29 -0.49 14.68 9.71
C PRO A 29 -1.04 16.09 9.56
N TYR A 30 -2.37 16.17 9.47
CA TYR A 30 -3.09 17.44 9.49
C TYR A 30 -2.76 18.23 10.76
N GLY A 31 -2.38 19.49 10.59
CA GLY A 31 -2.02 20.40 11.68
C GLY A 31 -0.51 20.58 11.83
N GLU A 32 0.30 19.60 11.40
CA GLU A 32 1.71 19.82 11.09
C GLU A 32 1.85 20.40 9.68
N LEU A 33 1.14 19.81 8.72
CA LEU A 33 0.93 20.38 7.39
C LEU A 33 -0.55 20.74 7.17
N PRO A 34 -0.85 21.78 6.35
CA PRO A 34 -2.22 22.20 6.07
C PRO A 34 -3.03 21.15 5.28
N ASP A 35 -2.34 20.22 4.62
CA ASP A 35 -2.87 19.18 3.72
C ASP A 35 -2.57 17.75 4.20
N GLY A 36 -1.92 17.58 5.35
CA GLY A 36 -1.55 16.26 5.88
C GLY A 36 -2.76 15.34 6.11
N ASP A 37 -2.72 14.11 5.60
CA ASP A 37 -3.75 13.05 5.72
C ASP A 37 -5.21 13.45 5.44
N GLN A 38 -5.45 14.64 4.89
CA GLN A 38 -6.78 15.09 4.50
C GLN A 38 -7.26 14.35 3.26
N ILE A 39 -8.57 14.23 3.08
CA ILE A 39 -9.14 13.54 1.93
C ILE A 39 -9.66 14.56 0.91
N ALA A 40 -9.42 14.31 -0.37
CA ALA A 40 -9.99 15.05 -1.49
C ALA A 40 -10.62 14.10 -2.51
N GLU A 41 -11.47 14.64 -3.38
CA GLU A 41 -11.93 13.95 -4.59
C GLU A 41 -11.44 14.73 -5.80
N VAL A 42 -10.81 14.04 -6.75
CA VAL A 42 -10.25 14.64 -7.96
C VAL A 42 -10.82 14.00 -9.22
N SER A 43 -10.92 14.79 -10.30
CA SER A 43 -11.32 14.29 -11.62
C SER A 43 -10.27 13.37 -12.22
N ILE A 44 -10.66 12.59 -13.21
CA ILE A 44 -9.74 11.76 -14.00
C ILE A 44 -9.63 12.40 -15.39
N PRO A 45 -8.58 13.16 -15.69
CA PRO A 45 -8.39 13.67 -17.04
C PRO A 45 -8.00 12.53 -17.98
N VAL A 46 -8.26 12.70 -19.28
CA VAL A 46 -7.81 11.75 -20.32
C VAL A 46 -6.30 11.47 -20.16
N PRO A 47 -5.88 10.22 -19.93
CA PRO A 47 -4.49 9.86 -19.85
C PRO A 47 -3.75 10.23 -21.13
N MET A 48 -2.53 10.74 -20.97
CA MET A 48 -1.66 11.13 -22.07
C MET A 48 -0.35 10.35 -21.98
N THR A 49 0.12 9.84 -23.12
CA THR A 49 1.47 9.31 -23.23
C THR A 49 2.44 10.45 -23.53
N SER A 50 3.26 10.83 -22.55
CA SER A 50 4.38 11.75 -22.74
C SER A 50 5.59 11.28 -21.91
N ALA A 51 6.79 11.62 -22.37
CA ALA A 51 8.03 11.47 -21.60
C ALA A 51 8.38 12.74 -20.80
N ILE A 52 7.56 13.79 -20.90
CA ILE A 52 7.74 15.07 -20.22
C ILE A 52 6.57 15.25 -19.26
N VAL A 53 6.87 15.31 -17.96
CA VAL A 53 5.88 15.43 -16.88
C VAL A 53 4.97 16.66 -17.06
N SER A 54 5.54 17.80 -17.47
CA SER A 54 4.77 19.03 -17.68
C SER A 54 3.80 19.01 -18.86
N ASP A 55 3.85 17.98 -19.72
CA ASP A 55 2.88 17.81 -20.81
C ASP A 55 1.61 17.07 -20.35
N LEU A 56 1.65 16.40 -19.19
CA LEU A 56 0.56 15.57 -18.70
C LEU A 56 -0.67 16.42 -18.35
N ASN A 57 -1.85 15.84 -18.55
CA ASN A 57 -3.08 16.45 -18.09
C ASN A 57 -3.15 16.39 -16.56
N GLN A 58 -3.60 17.48 -15.94
CA GLN A 58 -3.70 17.59 -14.48
C GLN A 58 -5.15 17.37 -14.02
N ALA A 59 -5.31 16.56 -12.98
CA ALA A 59 -6.59 16.37 -12.31
C ALA A 59 -7.02 17.65 -11.57
N GLU A 60 -8.34 17.89 -11.49
CA GLU A 60 -8.91 19.03 -10.78
C GLU A 60 -9.66 18.54 -9.53
N PHE A 61 -9.70 19.36 -8.48
CA PHE A 61 -10.50 19.06 -7.28
C PHE A 61 -12.00 19.14 -7.60
N LEU A 62 -12.70 18.02 -7.48
CA LEU A 62 -14.16 17.96 -7.43
C LEU A 62 -14.67 18.26 -6.03
N GLN A 63 -13.96 17.73 -5.02
CA GLN A 63 -14.10 18.10 -3.62
C GLN A 63 -12.71 18.45 -3.07
N PRO A 64 -12.53 19.62 -2.42
CA PRO A 64 -11.21 20.02 -1.91
C PRO A 64 -10.79 19.14 -0.73
N LEU A 65 -9.52 19.24 -0.33
CA LEU A 65 -8.99 18.58 0.87
C LEU A 65 -9.82 18.94 2.12
N ARG A 66 -10.23 17.90 2.86
CA ARG A 66 -11.01 17.98 4.10
C ARG A 66 -10.50 16.99 5.13
N GLU A 67 -10.51 17.43 6.38
CA GLU A 67 -10.49 16.53 7.53
C GLU A 67 -11.88 15.89 7.64
N VAL A 68 -11.96 14.57 7.45
CA VAL A 68 -13.23 13.80 7.40
C VAL A 68 -13.34 12.76 8.51
N THR A 69 -12.32 12.67 9.36
CA THR A 69 -12.19 11.66 10.41
C THR A 69 -12.78 12.12 11.73
N ASP A 70 -13.31 13.35 11.82
CA ASP A 70 -13.78 13.97 13.08
C ASP A 70 -12.74 13.80 14.20
N ARG A 71 -11.45 13.84 13.82
CA ARG A 71 -10.30 13.68 14.70
C ARG A 71 -10.23 12.35 15.47
N HIS A 72 -10.91 11.29 15.01
CA HIS A 72 -10.89 9.97 15.68
C HIS A 72 -9.52 9.29 15.64
N PHE A 73 -8.62 9.72 14.75
CA PHE A 73 -7.27 9.19 14.61
C PHE A 73 -6.17 10.13 15.15
N ASP A 74 -6.55 11.19 15.88
CA ASP A 74 -5.57 12.08 16.55
C ASP A 74 -4.57 11.26 17.38
N GLY A 75 -3.28 11.53 17.19
CA GLY A 75 -2.19 10.83 17.87
C GLY A 75 -1.62 9.63 17.10
N LEU A 76 -2.15 9.32 15.91
CA LEU A 76 -1.52 8.45 14.92
C LEU A 76 -0.65 9.27 13.94
N ASP A 77 0.24 10.07 14.49
CA ASP A 77 0.92 11.18 13.80
C ASP A 77 2.31 10.79 13.26
N GLU A 78 2.89 9.68 13.72
CA GLU A 78 4.27 9.30 13.39
C GLU A 78 4.36 8.55 12.06
N ILE A 79 4.62 9.28 10.97
CA ILE A 79 4.61 8.75 9.60
C ILE A 79 3.29 7.99 9.33
N PRO A 80 2.18 8.71 9.19
CA PRO A 80 0.88 8.14 8.98
C PRO A 80 0.83 7.17 7.79
N ARG A 81 -0.20 6.33 7.80
CA ARG A 81 -0.54 5.43 6.69
C ARG A 81 -2.04 5.48 6.52
N VAL A 82 -2.51 5.88 5.36
CA VAL A 82 -3.94 6.06 5.11
C VAL A 82 -4.31 5.30 3.84
N ALA A 83 -5.16 4.30 4.01
CA ALA A 83 -5.72 3.55 2.90
C ALA A 83 -7.20 3.86 2.71
N LEU A 84 -7.65 3.92 1.46
CA LEU A 84 -9.04 4.21 1.13
C LEU A 84 -9.65 3.10 0.27
N LEU A 85 -10.94 2.84 0.47
CA LEU A 85 -11.73 2.02 -0.43
C LEU A 85 -13.15 2.58 -0.57
N TYR A 86 -13.52 2.97 -1.77
CA TYR A 86 -14.90 3.27 -2.11
C TYR A 86 -15.68 1.96 -2.34
N LEU A 87 -16.86 1.84 -1.74
CA LEU A 87 -17.74 0.69 -1.92
C LEU A 87 -19.21 1.14 -1.91
N ASP A 88 -19.97 0.74 -2.92
CA ASP A 88 -21.42 0.93 -2.99
C ASP A 88 -22.12 -0.42 -2.78
N SER A 89 -22.35 -0.78 -1.51
CA SER A 89 -22.98 -2.05 -1.18
C SER A 89 -24.50 -1.90 -1.06
N PRO A 90 -25.30 -2.91 -1.45
CA PRO A 90 -26.75 -2.88 -1.23
C PRO A 90 -27.16 -2.70 0.25
N ALA A 91 -26.30 -3.08 1.20
CA ALA A 91 -26.59 -3.00 2.63
C ALA A 91 -26.36 -1.60 3.20
N THR A 92 -25.30 -0.93 2.77
CA THR A 92 -24.84 0.34 3.37
C THR A 92 -25.09 1.55 2.46
N GLY A 93 -25.36 1.32 1.18
CA GLY A 93 -25.16 2.31 0.13
C GLY A 93 -23.67 2.66 -0.01
N PRO A 94 -23.37 3.82 -0.62
CA PRO A 94 -22.00 4.23 -0.88
C PRO A 94 -21.26 4.68 0.38
N LYS A 95 -20.07 4.15 0.58
CA LYS A 95 -19.15 4.53 1.64
C LYS A 95 -17.73 4.62 1.11
N VAL A 96 -16.92 5.46 1.73
CA VAL A 96 -15.47 5.40 1.63
C VAL A 96 -14.96 4.82 2.95
N HIS A 97 -14.44 3.59 2.88
CA HIS A 97 -13.76 2.93 3.96
C HIS A 97 -12.35 3.50 4.09
N ILE A 98 -11.87 3.58 5.33
CA ILE A 98 -10.54 4.08 5.66
C ILE A 98 -9.86 3.12 6.63
N ALA A 99 -8.57 2.86 6.39
CA ALA A 99 -7.67 2.30 7.39
C ALA A 99 -6.60 3.34 7.71
N PHE A 100 -6.39 3.62 9.00
CA PHE A 100 -5.47 4.62 9.49
C PHE A 100 -4.40 3.95 10.37
N GLY A 101 -3.15 4.15 9.99
CA GLY A 101 -1.96 3.58 10.60
C GLY A 101 -0.88 4.63 10.87
N GLN A 102 0.21 4.18 11.48
CA GLN A 102 1.45 4.96 11.65
C GLN A 102 2.68 4.04 11.68
N HIS A 103 3.87 4.58 11.85
CA HIS A 103 5.14 3.84 11.81
C HIS A 103 5.25 2.75 12.90
N PHE A 104 4.93 3.09 14.15
CA PHE A 104 4.92 2.17 15.29
C PHE A 104 3.51 1.90 15.82
N THR A 105 3.27 0.67 16.28
CA THR A 105 2.01 0.32 16.95
C THR A 105 1.77 1.25 18.14
N PRO A 106 0.57 1.86 18.23
CA PRO A 106 0.24 2.76 19.34
C PRO A 106 0.18 2.02 20.68
N ASN A 107 0.55 2.71 21.75
CA ASN A 107 0.42 2.25 23.12
C ASN A 107 -0.26 3.34 23.98
N PRO A 108 -1.51 3.16 24.44
CA PRO A 108 -2.34 1.95 24.32
C PRO A 108 -2.79 1.67 22.87
N PRO A 109 -3.23 0.44 22.55
CA PRO A 109 -3.73 0.10 21.21
C PRO A 109 -4.88 1.02 20.76
N ALA A 110 -4.85 1.44 19.50
CA ALA A 110 -5.87 2.28 18.88
C ALA A 110 -6.62 1.51 17.77
N ALA A 111 -7.90 1.84 17.60
CA ALA A 111 -8.70 1.37 16.49
C ALA A 111 -8.23 2.06 15.19
N SER A 112 -8.27 1.35 14.06
CA SER A 112 -7.67 1.80 12.80
C SER A 112 -8.64 1.87 11.63
N HIS A 113 -9.78 1.16 11.68
CA HIS A 113 -10.69 1.08 10.53
C HIS A 113 -11.97 1.88 10.76
N ALA A 114 -12.44 2.57 9.75
CA ALA A 114 -13.68 3.33 9.78
C ALA A 114 -14.32 3.41 8.39
N TRP A 115 -15.44 4.12 8.26
CA TRP A 115 -15.90 4.61 6.97
C TRP A 115 -16.53 6.00 7.10
N PHE A 116 -16.81 6.63 5.97
CA PHE A 116 -17.58 7.87 5.88
C PHE A 116 -18.38 7.92 4.56
N ASP A 117 -19.35 8.84 4.49
CA ASP A 117 -20.12 9.18 3.30
C ASP A 117 -19.24 9.92 2.27
N PRO A 118 -19.34 9.60 0.96
CA PRO A 118 -18.50 10.22 -0.07
C PRO A 118 -18.58 11.76 -0.20
N ASN A 119 -19.60 12.40 0.38
CA ASN A 119 -19.67 13.86 0.45
C ASN A 119 -18.77 14.38 1.58
N LEU A 120 -17.56 14.83 1.23
CA LEU A 120 -16.53 15.26 2.18
C LEU A 120 -16.92 16.52 2.99
N SER A 121 -17.96 17.26 2.57
CA SER A 121 -18.51 18.37 3.35
C SER A 121 -19.47 17.93 4.47
N SER A 122 -19.92 16.67 4.43
CA SER A 122 -20.80 16.04 5.41
C SER A 122 -20.47 14.54 5.52
N PRO A 123 -19.25 14.19 5.97
CA PRO A 123 -18.73 12.82 5.86
C PRO A 123 -19.43 11.82 6.78
N ALA A 124 -20.09 12.23 7.87
CA ALA A 124 -20.85 11.32 8.75
C ALA A 124 -20.08 10.01 9.08
N MET A 125 -18.86 10.17 9.59
CA MET A 125 -17.96 9.04 9.88
C MET A 125 -18.56 8.08 10.92
N GLU A 126 -18.34 6.78 10.73
CA GLU A 126 -18.64 5.73 11.70
C GLU A 126 -17.38 4.89 11.98
N GLY A 127 -17.29 4.36 13.20
CA GLY A 127 -16.07 3.77 13.75
C GLY A 127 -15.42 4.70 14.78
N PRO A 128 -14.11 4.57 15.04
CA PRO A 128 -13.18 3.59 14.49
C PRO A 128 -13.36 2.20 15.13
N TRP A 129 -12.94 1.16 14.43
CA TRP A 129 -13.01 -0.24 14.84
C TRP A 129 -11.64 -0.90 14.87
N PHE A 130 -11.53 -1.97 15.65
CA PHE A 130 -10.42 -2.91 15.64
C PHE A 130 -10.75 -4.10 14.73
N LEU A 131 -9.73 -4.75 14.16
CA LEU A 131 -9.88 -6.04 13.51
C LEU A 131 -9.29 -7.12 14.40
N GLU A 132 -10.18 -7.85 15.09
CA GLU A 132 -9.83 -8.85 16.10
C GLU A 132 -8.67 -8.39 17.00
N ASP A 133 -7.64 -9.22 17.15
CA ASP A 133 -6.36 -8.92 17.78
C ASP A 133 -5.22 -8.89 16.74
N LEU A 134 -5.54 -8.56 15.48
CA LEU A 134 -4.56 -8.52 14.40
C LEU A 134 -3.50 -7.43 14.65
N SER A 135 -2.28 -7.71 14.20
CA SER A 135 -1.18 -6.76 14.32
C SER A 135 -1.49 -5.48 13.56
N PHE A 136 -1.31 -4.34 14.23
CA PHE A 136 -1.43 -3.01 13.63
C PHE A 136 -0.47 -2.83 12.42
N TYR A 137 0.66 -3.54 12.43
CA TYR A 137 1.61 -3.55 11.31
C TYR A 137 1.13 -4.28 10.07
N SER A 138 0.07 -5.11 10.15
CA SER A 138 -0.35 -5.98 9.06
C SER A 138 -1.68 -5.57 8.41
N ILE A 139 -2.34 -4.50 8.88
CA ILE A 139 -3.74 -4.19 8.50
C ILE A 139 -4.01 -2.74 8.08
N THR A 140 -3.00 -1.86 8.02
CA THR A 140 -3.20 -0.39 7.90
C THR A 140 -2.55 0.26 6.67
N GLY A 141 -2.15 -0.51 5.66
CA GLY A 141 -1.38 -0.02 4.50
C GLY A 141 -2.21 0.15 3.23
N TYR A 142 -3.16 -0.76 2.98
CA TYR A 142 -4.02 -0.72 1.79
C TYR A 142 -5.38 -1.37 2.07
N LEU A 143 -6.37 -0.98 1.27
CA LEU A 143 -7.72 -1.55 1.24
C LEU A 143 -8.07 -1.96 -0.19
N LEU A 144 -8.84 -3.04 -0.35
CA LEU A 144 -9.32 -3.50 -1.66
C LEU A 144 -10.72 -4.12 -1.58
N GLU A 145 -11.51 -3.97 -2.63
CA GLU A 145 -12.78 -4.70 -2.77
C GLU A 145 -12.51 -6.17 -3.13
N ILE A 146 -13.10 -7.09 -2.38
CA ILE A 146 -13.14 -8.52 -2.71
C ILE A 146 -14.48 -8.82 -3.41
N PRO A 147 -14.48 -9.47 -4.59
CA PRO A 147 -15.71 -9.82 -5.30
C PRO A 147 -16.71 -10.56 -4.42
N SER A 148 -17.95 -10.09 -4.42
CA SER A 148 -19.01 -10.58 -3.51
C SER A 148 -19.24 -12.08 -3.63
N ASP A 149 -19.22 -12.64 -4.85
CA ASP A 149 -19.42 -14.08 -5.06
C ASP A 149 -18.30 -14.90 -4.41
N TRP A 150 -17.05 -14.46 -4.55
CA TRP A 150 -15.90 -15.09 -3.91
C TRP A 150 -15.99 -14.96 -2.39
N ALA A 151 -16.27 -13.75 -1.88
CA ALA A 151 -16.36 -13.48 -0.45
C ALA A 151 -17.48 -14.29 0.21
N ASN A 152 -18.65 -14.40 -0.42
CA ASN A 152 -19.78 -15.19 0.08
C ASN A 152 -19.43 -16.68 0.17
N GLN A 153 -18.66 -17.19 -0.80
CA GLN A 153 -18.29 -18.59 -0.86
C GLN A 153 -17.18 -18.95 0.14
N TYR A 154 -16.17 -18.09 0.29
CA TYR A 154 -14.92 -18.45 0.98
C TYR A 154 -14.64 -17.62 2.25
N ALA A 155 -15.15 -16.40 2.35
CA ALA A 155 -14.86 -15.47 3.44
C ALA A 155 -16.11 -15.03 4.24
N GLN A 156 -17.20 -15.79 4.16
CA GLN A 156 -18.45 -15.53 4.89
C GLN A 156 -19.03 -14.13 4.61
N GLY A 157 -18.93 -13.67 3.36
CA GLY A 157 -19.45 -12.36 2.92
C GLY A 157 -18.59 -11.17 3.35
N ARG A 158 -17.36 -11.39 3.81
CA ARG A 158 -16.36 -10.35 4.08
C ARG A 158 -15.78 -9.82 2.77
N VAL A 159 -16.31 -8.68 2.31
CA VAL A 159 -16.01 -8.10 0.98
C VAL A 159 -14.96 -7.00 1.01
N VAL A 160 -14.47 -6.60 2.19
CA VAL A 160 -13.37 -5.62 2.30
C VAL A 160 -12.09 -6.35 2.64
N GLY A 161 -11.09 -6.26 1.76
CA GLY A 161 -9.73 -6.70 2.04
C GLY A 161 -8.91 -5.57 2.66
N THR A 162 -8.08 -5.89 3.65
CA THR A 162 -7.14 -4.96 4.26
C THR A 162 -5.81 -5.64 4.47
N GLY A 163 -4.73 -4.87 4.40
CA GLY A 163 -3.42 -5.39 4.68
C GLY A 163 -2.40 -4.28 4.86
N ARG A 164 -1.15 -4.67 5.10
CA ARG A 164 -0.01 -3.75 5.13
C ARG A 164 1.26 -4.54 4.90
N PHE A 165 2.20 -3.89 4.23
CA PHE A 165 3.60 -4.24 4.31
C PHE A 165 4.36 -3.19 5.14
N ARG A 166 5.28 -3.64 5.99
CA ARG A 166 6.23 -2.80 6.73
C ARG A 166 7.64 -3.35 6.54
N ASP A 167 8.52 -2.47 6.09
CA ASP A 167 9.95 -2.72 5.93
C ASP A 167 10.58 -3.31 7.20
N GLY A 168 11.65 -4.07 6.98
CA GLY A 168 12.20 -4.96 8.01
C GLY A 168 11.38 -6.22 8.22
N GLY A 169 10.21 -6.38 7.59
CA GLY A 169 9.38 -7.59 7.67
C GLY A 169 8.57 -7.72 8.94
N TRP A 170 8.29 -6.60 9.61
CA TRP A 170 7.55 -6.59 10.88
C TRP A 170 6.04 -6.80 10.70
N SER A 171 5.53 -6.62 9.48
CA SER A 171 4.15 -6.97 9.10
C SER A 171 4.02 -8.39 8.54
N GLY A 172 5.14 -9.11 8.42
CA GLY A 172 5.30 -10.30 7.58
C GLY A 172 6.39 -10.11 6.52
N MET A 173 7.14 -11.16 6.21
CA MET A 173 8.15 -11.18 5.14
C MET A 173 7.52 -11.31 3.73
N GLY A 174 6.54 -10.46 3.45
CA GLY A 174 5.71 -10.40 2.24
C GLY A 174 4.40 -9.65 2.51
N PRO A 175 3.56 -9.36 1.50
CA PRO A 175 2.30 -8.64 1.71
C PRO A 175 1.34 -9.45 2.59
N ALA A 176 0.53 -8.77 3.39
CA ALA A 176 -0.53 -9.37 4.20
C ALA A 176 -1.92 -9.06 3.61
N LEU A 177 -2.90 -9.92 3.84
CA LEU A 177 -4.29 -9.68 3.44
C LEU A 177 -5.27 -10.41 4.36
N TYR A 178 -6.25 -9.66 4.84
CA TYR A 178 -7.36 -10.14 5.66
C TYR A 178 -8.67 -9.60 5.10
N ALA A 179 -9.69 -10.47 5.01
CA ALA A 179 -11.04 -10.07 4.62
C ALA A 179 -11.85 -9.73 5.86
N TYR A 180 -12.58 -8.62 5.87
CA TYR A 180 -13.54 -8.24 6.92
C TYR A 180 -14.82 -7.61 6.34
N ARG A 181 -15.80 -7.38 7.21
CA ARG A 181 -17.06 -6.69 6.89
C ARG A 181 -17.38 -5.67 7.97
N PRO A 182 -17.27 -4.36 7.70
CA PRO A 182 -17.55 -3.32 8.70
C PRO A 182 -19.03 -3.00 8.90
N TRP A 183 -19.95 -3.95 8.66
CA TRP A 183 -21.38 -3.76 8.87
C TRP A 183 -22.09 -5.02 9.34
N GLN A 184 -23.20 -4.80 10.04
CA GLN A 184 -24.13 -5.85 10.45
C GLN A 184 -25.03 -6.28 9.29
N ASP A 185 -25.75 -7.40 9.44
CA ASP A 185 -26.59 -7.94 8.36
C ASP A 185 -27.72 -6.97 7.90
N ASP A 186 -28.11 -6.01 8.74
CA ASP A 186 -29.07 -4.95 8.42
C ASP A 186 -28.42 -3.69 7.80
N GLY A 187 -27.11 -3.70 7.57
CA GLY A 187 -26.34 -2.58 7.05
C GLY A 187 -25.88 -1.57 8.11
N ALA A 188 -26.23 -1.75 9.39
CA ALA A 188 -25.83 -0.83 10.43
C ALA A 188 -24.31 -0.90 10.72
N ALA A 189 -23.73 0.26 11.01
CA ALA A 189 -22.36 0.35 11.52
C ALA A 189 -22.24 -0.33 12.89
N PRO A 190 -21.20 -1.13 13.15
CA PRO A 190 -20.85 -1.56 14.49
C PRO A 190 -20.52 -0.35 15.37
N PRO A 191 -20.80 -0.39 16.69
CA PRO A 191 -20.43 0.69 17.59
C PRO A 191 -18.92 1.00 17.54
N PRO A 192 -18.51 2.27 17.73
CA PRO A 192 -17.09 2.62 17.86
C PRO A 192 -16.37 1.77 18.91
N GLY A 193 -15.14 1.35 18.61
CA GLY A 193 -14.33 0.46 19.45
C GLY A 193 -14.68 -1.03 19.34
N SER A 194 -15.64 -1.41 18.49
CA SER A 194 -15.93 -2.82 18.22
C SER A 194 -14.71 -3.54 17.64
N ARG A 195 -14.59 -4.84 17.94
CA ARG A 195 -13.63 -5.76 17.32
C ARG A 195 -14.36 -6.55 16.25
N LEU A 196 -14.02 -6.32 14.99
CA LEU A 196 -14.62 -6.98 13.84
C LEU A 196 -13.86 -8.25 13.54
N GLU A 197 -14.58 -9.31 13.18
CA GLU A 197 -13.99 -10.57 12.73
C GLU A 197 -13.31 -10.40 11.37
N ALA A 198 -12.18 -11.07 11.21
CA ALA A 198 -11.41 -11.07 9.97
C ALA A 198 -11.06 -12.51 9.54
N THR A 199 -10.93 -12.73 8.24
CA THR A 199 -10.48 -14.00 7.66
C THR A 199 -9.10 -13.81 7.06
N PRO A 200 -8.04 -14.46 7.58
CA PRO A 200 -6.71 -14.43 6.97
C PRO A 200 -6.76 -15.00 5.56
N LEU A 201 -6.20 -14.28 4.59
CA LEU A 201 -6.06 -14.73 3.20
C LEU A 201 -4.59 -14.85 2.80
N LEU A 202 -3.72 -14.00 3.35
CA LEU A 202 -2.28 -14.01 3.13
C LEU A 202 -1.59 -13.44 4.38
N HIS A 203 -0.62 -14.16 4.95
CA HIS A 203 0.19 -13.66 6.06
C HIS A 203 1.50 -14.43 6.14
N TYR A 204 2.57 -13.81 5.64
CA TYR A 204 3.93 -14.32 5.76
C TYR A 204 4.47 -14.15 7.17
N GLN A 205 5.46 -14.97 7.54
CA GLN A 205 6.06 -14.92 8.87
C GLN A 205 6.73 -13.55 9.11
N ALA A 206 6.46 -12.93 10.26
CA ALA A 206 7.07 -11.68 10.65
C ALA A 206 8.47 -11.89 11.25
N SER A 207 9.38 -10.96 10.99
CA SER A 207 10.77 -11.03 11.45
C SER A 207 10.96 -10.71 12.94
N ASP A 208 9.93 -10.19 13.62
CA ASP A 208 9.92 -10.03 15.07
C ASP A 208 9.84 -11.38 15.81
N SER A 209 9.34 -12.41 15.12
CA SER A 209 9.19 -13.77 15.63
C SER A 209 10.38 -14.70 15.26
N THR A 210 11.15 -14.35 14.22
CA THR A 210 12.33 -15.11 13.78
C THR A 210 13.29 -14.23 12.98
N THR A 211 14.59 -14.47 13.13
CA THR A 211 15.61 -13.83 12.28
C THR A 211 15.94 -14.64 11.03
N GLU A 212 15.33 -15.82 10.83
CA GLU A 212 15.50 -16.61 9.62
C GLU A 212 14.54 -16.12 8.51
N ILE A 213 15.00 -16.12 7.26
CA ILE A 213 14.15 -15.83 6.09
C ILE A 213 13.41 -17.11 5.71
N VAL A 214 12.29 -17.37 6.38
CA VAL A 214 11.46 -18.57 6.24
C VAL A 214 9.99 -18.19 6.14
N HIS A 215 9.18 -19.02 5.47
CA HIS A 215 7.75 -18.74 5.28
C HIS A 215 7.51 -17.32 4.74
N SER A 216 8.33 -16.92 3.78
CA SER A 216 8.39 -15.59 3.18
C SER A 216 7.93 -15.62 1.72
N LEU A 217 7.69 -14.44 1.18
CA LEU A 217 7.65 -14.24 -0.27
C LEU A 217 8.97 -14.74 -0.88
N ALA A 218 8.90 -15.41 -2.03
CA ALA A 218 10.06 -15.85 -2.77
C ALA A 218 10.90 -14.64 -3.20
N GLY A 219 12.20 -14.66 -2.88
CA GLY A 219 13.09 -13.52 -3.13
C GLY A 219 12.80 -12.30 -2.25
N TYR A 220 12.13 -12.47 -1.11
CA TYR A 220 11.91 -11.42 -0.13
C TYR A 220 13.22 -10.72 0.28
N GLN A 221 13.16 -9.40 0.40
CA GLN A 221 14.19 -8.60 1.04
C GLN A 221 13.54 -7.66 2.07
N HIS A 222 14.22 -7.38 3.19
CA HIS A 222 13.73 -6.44 4.21
C HIS A 222 13.30 -5.06 3.66
N PRO A 223 13.93 -4.51 2.60
CA PRO A 223 13.52 -3.24 1.98
C PRO A 223 12.35 -3.34 0.99
N ASP A 224 11.74 -4.52 0.76
CA ASP A 224 10.53 -4.60 -0.08
C ASP A 224 9.49 -3.57 0.42
N GLU A 225 8.62 -3.07 -0.46
CA GLU A 225 7.52 -2.17 -0.12
C GLU A 225 6.31 -2.60 -0.95
N TRP A 226 5.15 -2.80 -0.33
CA TRP A 226 3.88 -3.05 -1.02
C TRP A 226 2.83 -2.06 -0.50
N GLU A 227 2.59 -1.02 -1.29
CA GLU A 227 1.81 0.15 -0.89
C GLU A 227 0.40 0.14 -1.49
N GLY A 228 0.16 -0.63 -2.56
CA GLY A 228 -1.15 -0.74 -3.21
C GLY A 228 -1.62 -2.18 -3.32
N ALA A 229 -2.95 -2.38 -3.30
CA ALA A 229 -3.54 -3.67 -3.60
C ALA A 229 -4.88 -3.53 -4.33
N ALA A 230 -5.18 -4.47 -5.23
CA ALA A 230 -6.46 -4.52 -5.95
C ALA A 230 -6.85 -5.96 -6.28
N TRP A 231 -8.15 -6.26 -6.21
CA TRP A 231 -8.67 -7.51 -6.76
C TRP A 231 -9.11 -7.27 -8.21
N LEU A 232 -8.27 -7.69 -9.14
CA LEU A 232 -8.49 -7.53 -10.57
C LEU A 232 -9.48 -8.58 -11.07
N THR A 233 -10.38 -8.18 -11.95
CA THR A 233 -11.29 -9.08 -12.68
C THR A 233 -11.47 -8.58 -14.09
N THR A 234 -11.47 -9.47 -15.09
CA THR A 234 -11.73 -9.12 -16.49
C THR A 234 -12.96 -9.85 -17.02
N GLU A 235 -13.60 -9.32 -18.06
CA GLU A 235 -14.46 -10.14 -18.93
C GLU A 235 -13.51 -10.93 -19.85
N PRO A 236 -13.46 -12.28 -19.82
CA PRO A 236 -14.55 -13.24 -19.63
C PRO A 236 -14.60 -13.96 -18.27
N GLY A 237 -13.85 -13.51 -17.27
CA GLY A 237 -13.87 -14.05 -15.90
C GLY A 237 -12.49 -14.33 -15.30
N ALA A 238 -11.40 -13.81 -15.87
CA ALA A 238 -10.08 -13.92 -15.23
C ALA A 238 -10.06 -13.07 -13.94
N SER A 239 -9.27 -13.49 -12.96
CA SER A 239 -9.26 -12.90 -11.63
C SER A 239 -7.87 -13.03 -11.02
N ALA A 240 -7.36 -11.97 -10.39
CA ALA A 240 -6.07 -11.96 -9.72
C ALA A 240 -6.08 -11.00 -8.55
N VAL A 241 -5.36 -11.32 -7.48
CA VAL A 241 -5.08 -10.34 -6.42
C VAL A 241 -3.73 -9.71 -6.71
N LEU A 242 -3.75 -8.40 -6.94
CA LEU A 242 -2.57 -7.60 -7.24
C LEU A 242 -2.06 -6.92 -5.97
N PHE A 243 -0.75 -6.97 -5.75
CA PHE A 243 -0.03 -6.04 -4.87
C PHE A 243 0.95 -5.22 -5.71
N ALA A 244 0.99 -3.91 -5.50
CA ALA A 244 1.87 -2.97 -6.17
C ALA A 244 2.86 -2.36 -5.19
N GLY A 245 4.11 -2.21 -5.60
CA GLY A 245 5.08 -1.51 -4.79
C GLY A 245 6.51 -1.55 -5.33
N THR A 246 7.45 -1.23 -4.45
CA THR A 246 8.88 -1.14 -4.76
C THR A 246 9.59 -2.35 -4.20
N LYS A 247 10.06 -3.25 -5.06
CA LYS A 247 10.70 -4.50 -4.66
C LYS A 247 12.21 -4.35 -4.55
N GLY A 248 12.81 -4.85 -3.47
CA GLY A 248 14.25 -5.10 -3.40
C GLY A 248 14.64 -6.34 -4.21
N THR A 249 15.54 -6.16 -5.18
CA THR A 249 15.98 -7.21 -6.12
C THR A 249 17.50 -7.31 -6.22
N GLY A 250 18.23 -6.49 -5.46
CA GLY A 250 19.68 -6.45 -5.49
C GLY A 250 20.35 -7.67 -4.87
N ASP A 251 21.63 -7.88 -5.20
CA ASP A 251 22.46 -8.96 -4.65
C ASP A 251 22.69 -8.83 -3.13
N ARG A 252 22.49 -7.63 -2.59
CA ARG A 252 22.62 -7.25 -1.18
C ARG A 252 21.48 -6.37 -0.73
N TYR A 253 21.06 -6.55 0.52
CA TYR A 253 20.19 -5.63 1.25
C TYR A 253 20.65 -5.47 2.71
N TRP A 254 20.43 -4.29 3.29
CA TRP A 254 20.97 -3.93 4.59
C TRP A 254 20.14 -2.89 5.33
N TYR A 255 20.34 -2.80 6.64
CA TYR A 255 19.91 -1.67 7.45
C TYR A 255 21.06 -0.69 7.61
N GLY A 256 20.84 0.57 7.24
CA GLY A 256 21.85 1.60 7.23
C GLY A 256 21.49 2.71 6.26
N TYR A 257 22.40 3.03 5.36
CA TYR A 257 22.33 4.22 4.54
C TYR A 257 22.48 3.92 3.04
N LEU A 258 22.11 4.89 2.22
CA LEU A 258 22.43 4.91 0.79
C LEU A 258 23.96 4.83 0.60
N ASN A 259 24.41 4.04 -0.37
CA ASN A 259 25.82 4.02 -0.77
C ASN A 259 26.02 4.74 -2.10
N ALA A 260 26.08 6.07 -2.05
CA ALA A 260 26.19 6.91 -3.24
C ALA A 260 27.49 6.69 -4.05
N LEU A 261 28.53 6.11 -3.45
CA LEU A 261 29.82 5.87 -4.11
C LEU A 261 29.91 4.50 -4.80
N ASP A 262 29.25 3.48 -4.23
CA ASP A 262 29.21 2.13 -4.79
C ASP A 262 27.83 1.49 -4.48
N PRO A 263 26.83 1.73 -5.35
CA PRO A 263 25.46 1.24 -5.15
C PRO A 263 25.32 -0.28 -4.99
N ALA A 264 26.32 -1.05 -5.47
CA ALA A 264 26.35 -2.49 -5.33
C ALA A 264 26.82 -2.98 -3.95
N ARG A 265 27.33 -2.07 -3.09
CA ARG A 265 27.86 -2.42 -1.77
C ARG A 265 27.00 -1.91 -0.63
N PRO A 266 26.84 -2.71 0.44
CA PRO A 266 26.19 -2.26 1.66
C PRO A 266 26.90 -1.06 2.28
N CYS A 267 26.11 -0.18 2.88
CA CYS A 267 26.57 0.85 3.81
C CYS A 267 25.73 0.71 5.08
N VAL A 268 26.17 -0.17 5.99
CA VAL A 268 25.39 -0.51 7.20
C VAL A 268 25.50 0.60 8.24
N ASP A 269 24.53 0.70 9.14
CA ASP A 269 24.71 1.50 10.38
C ASP A 269 25.54 0.68 11.37
N ALA A 270 26.76 1.14 11.67
CA ALA A 270 27.69 0.42 12.52
C ALA A 270 27.18 0.23 13.95
N ALA A 271 26.25 1.07 14.41
CA ALA A 271 25.66 0.96 15.75
C ALA A 271 24.77 -0.29 15.91
N PHE A 272 24.31 -0.90 14.81
CA PHE A 272 23.45 -2.09 14.84
C PHE A 272 24.19 -3.40 14.56
N ILE A 273 25.49 -3.34 14.26
CA ILE A 273 26.29 -4.55 14.04
C ILE A 273 26.28 -5.39 15.33
N GLY A 274 25.74 -6.61 15.23
CA GLY A 274 25.62 -7.56 16.33
C GLY A 274 24.31 -7.48 17.11
N GLU A 275 23.45 -6.49 16.86
CA GLU A 275 22.10 -6.42 17.43
C GLU A 275 21.12 -7.32 16.66
N PHE A 276 21.25 -7.32 15.33
CA PHE A 276 20.56 -8.23 14.42
C PHE A 276 21.37 -8.36 13.10
N PRO A 277 20.97 -9.25 12.18
CA PRO A 277 21.63 -9.35 10.87
C PRO A 277 21.43 -8.10 10.01
N VAL A 278 22.34 -7.13 10.13
CA VAL A 278 22.25 -5.81 9.49
C VAL A 278 22.44 -5.85 7.97
N CYS A 279 22.97 -6.94 7.41
CA CYS A 279 23.20 -7.09 5.98
C CYS A 279 22.98 -8.54 5.57
N ARG A 280 22.32 -8.75 4.45
CA ARG A 280 22.12 -10.06 3.82
C ARG A 280 22.36 -10.04 2.32
N ALA A 281 22.73 -11.21 1.79
CA ALA A 281 22.68 -11.49 0.37
C ALA A 281 21.25 -11.81 -0.08
N ALA A 282 21.00 -11.78 -1.39
CA ALA A 282 19.68 -12.03 -2.00
C ALA A 282 19.06 -13.40 -1.61
N ASP A 283 19.86 -14.39 -1.24
CA ASP A 283 19.39 -15.71 -0.77
C ASP A 283 19.01 -15.74 0.72
N GLY A 284 19.10 -14.61 1.42
CA GLY A 284 18.80 -14.46 2.84
C GLY A 284 19.97 -14.76 3.77
N SER A 285 21.12 -15.23 3.27
CA SER A 285 22.31 -15.43 4.09
C SER A 285 22.91 -14.11 4.55
N GLU A 286 23.52 -14.10 5.75
CA GLU A 286 24.18 -12.89 6.26
C GLU A 286 25.40 -12.52 5.41
N CYS A 287 25.60 -11.22 5.18
CA CYS A 287 26.80 -10.72 4.51
C CYS A 287 28.06 -11.07 5.30
N PRO A 288 29.20 -11.34 4.65
CA PRO A 288 30.46 -11.54 5.35
C PRO A 288 30.84 -10.28 6.17
N ALA A 289 31.54 -10.45 7.28
CA ALA A 289 31.93 -9.33 8.16
C ALA A 289 32.73 -8.23 7.43
N SER A 290 33.42 -8.55 6.33
CA SER A 290 34.11 -7.56 5.49
C SER A 290 33.18 -6.62 4.72
N GLU A 291 31.91 -6.97 4.56
CA GLU A 291 30.87 -6.15 3.91
C GLU A 291 29.98 -5.43 4.94
N GLN A 292 30.07 -5.79 6.23
CA GLN A 292 29.32 -5.13 7.32
C GLN A 292 30.10 -3.91 7.82
N VAL A 293 30.25 -2.91 6.95
CA VAL A 293 31.02 -1.70 7.22
C VAL A 293 30.16 -0.47 6.89
N GLU A 294 30.15 0.49 7.80
CA GLU A 294 29.58 1.81 7.55
C GLU A 294 30.49 2.59 6.59
N CYS A 295 29.92 3.20 5.56
CA CYS A 295 30.68 3.89 4.53
C CYS A 295 31.00 5.34 4.93
N ASP A 296 32.21 5.83 4.61
CA ASP A 296 32.72 7.13 5.09
C ASP A 296 31.91 8.39 4.66
N ALA A 297 30.99 8.25 3.70
CA ALA A 297 30.24 9.35 3.09
C ALA A 297 28.74 9.04 2.96
N HIS A 298 28.18 8.36 3.96
CA HIS A 298 26.76 8.05 3.99
C HIS A 298 25.90 9.29 4.26
N THR A 299 24.63 9.22 3.85
CA THR A 299 23.61 10.25 4.08
C THR A 299 23.07 10.19 5.51
N ASP A 300 22.29 11.18 5.94
CA ASP A 300 21.62 11.13 7.26
C ASP A 300 20.36 10.25 7.27
N TYR A 301 19.84 9.90 6.09
CA TYR A 301 18.66 9.04 5.93
C TYR A 301 18.97 7.56 6.16
N ARG A 302 18.61 7.08 7.35
CA ARG A 302 18.71 5.67 7.71
C ARG A 302 17.45 4.89 7.37
N GLY A 303 17.60 3.64 6.94
CA GLY A 303 16.51 2.71 6.71
C GLY A 303 16.98 1.37 6.17
N TRP A 304 16.04 0.57 5.68
CA TRP A 304 16.34 -0.61 4.89
C TRP A 304 16.63 -0.23 3.44
N TRP A 305 17.75 -0.71 2.91
CA TRP A 305 18.25 -0.44 1.57
C TRP A 305 18.54 -1.75 0.84
N SER A 306 18.35 -1.74 -0.48
CA SER A 306 18.84 -2.77 -1.38
C SER A 306 19.85 -2.16 -2.35
N SER A 307 20.70 -3.01 -2.89
CA SER A 307 21.60 -2.66 -4.00
C SER A 307 20.84 -2.45 -5.31
N ARG A 308 19.59 -2.93 -5.40
CA ARG A 308 18.67 -2.65 -6.49
C ARG A 308 17.22 -2.68 -6.02
N PHE A 309 16.44 -1.71 -6.47
CA PHE A 309 14.98 -1.69 -6.37
C PHE A 309 14.37 -1.64 -7.77
N ASP A 310 13.24 -2.34 -7.96
CA ASP A 310 12.41 -2.28 -9.16
C ASP A 310 10.95 -2.02 -8.76
N ALA A 311 10.19 -1.25 -9.54
CA ALA A 311 8.74 -1.14 -9.37
C ALA A 311 8.04 -2.39 -9.90
N GLN A 312 7.19 -3.03 -9.10
CA GLN A 312 6.59 -4.31 -9.46
C GLN A 312 5.11 -4.44 -9.12
N PHE A 313 4.41 -5.21 -9.95
CA PHE A 313 3.16 -5.88 -9.58
C PHE A 313 3.40 -7.34 -9.26
N LEU A 314 2.86 -7.80 -8.13
CA LEU A 314 2.70 -9.21 -7.81
C LEU A 314 1.27 -9.65 -8.09
N LEU A 315 1.09 -10.76 -8.80
CA LEU A 315 -0.22 -11.32 -9.09
C LEU A 315 -0.38 -12.67 -8.39
N TYR A 316 -1.32 -12.76 -7.47
CA TYR A 316 -1.68 -13.97 -6.74
C TYR A 316 -2.95 -14.61 -7.30
N ASP A 317 -3.02 -15.93 -7.23
CA ASP A 317 -4.18 -16.70 -7.63
C ASP A 317 -5.24 -16.65 -6.51
N PRO A 318 -6.45 -16.11 -6.77
CA PRO A 318 -7.56 -16.13 -5.82
C PRO A 318 -7.95 -17.52 -5.31
N ALA A 319 -7.64 -18.59 -6.05
CA ALA A 319 -7.87 -19.96 -5.62
C ALA A 319 -6.99 -20.35 -4.42
N ASP A 320 -5.73 -19.87 -4.37
CA ASP A 320 -4.86 -20.14 -3.22
C ASP A 320 -5.35 -19.41 -1.96
N LEU A 321 -5.83 -18.17 -2.12
CA LEU A 321 -6.45 -17.43 -1.01
C LEU A 321 -7.73 -18.12 -0.51
N ALA A 322 -8.48 -18.78 -1.40
CA ALA A 322 -9.68 -19.54 -1.02
C ALA A 322 -9.30 -20.78 -0.19
N ARG A 323 -8.21 -21.46 -0.57
CA ARG A 323 -7.65 -22.59 0.18
C ARG A 323 -7.16 -22.16 1.56
N VAL A 324 -6.55 -20.98 1.69
CA VAL A 324 -6.22 -20.39 3.01
C VAL A 324 -7.49 -20.16 3.83
N ALA A 325 -8.50 -19.49 3.25
CA ALA A 325 -9.75 -19.20 3.95
C ALA A 325 -10.51 -20.46 4.42
N GLN A 326 -10.31 -21.59 3.73
CA GLN A 326 -10.85 -22.90 4.07
C GLN A 326 -9.97 -23.73 5.02
N GLY A 327 -8.77 -23.24 5.34
CA GLY A 327 -7.79 -23.95 6.19
C GLY A 327 -7.13 -25.15 5.51
N GLU A 328 -7.08 -25.16 4.18
CA GLU A 328 -6.43 -26.23 3.40
C GLU A 328 -4.91 -26.05 3.27
N ILE A 329 -4.43 -24.80 3.34
CA ILE A 329 -3.02 -24.41 3.37
C ILE A 329 -2.80 -23.28 4.35
N GLU A 330 -1.57 -23.10 4.79
CA GLU A 330 -1.20 -22.02 5.70
C GLU A 330 -1.16 -20.66 4.99
N PRO A 331 -1.43 -19.54 5.69
CA PRO A 331 -1.47 -18.20 5.09
C PRO A 331 -0.17 -17.71 4.44
N TRP A 332 0.97 -18.34 4.71
CA TRP A 332 2.28 -18.00 4.11
C TRP A 332 2.64 -18.88 2.91
N GLU A 333 1.82 -19.89 2.59
CA GLU A 333 2.06 -20.79 1.46
C GLU A 333 1.77 -20.16 0.08
N PRO A 334 0.73 -19.32 -0.12
CA PRO A 334 0.52 -18.70 -1.42
C PRO A 334 1.74 -17.91 -1.87
N GLN A 335 2.04 -17.95 -3.16
CA GLN A 335 3.09 -17.18 -3.81
C GLN A 335 2.49 -16.52 -5.06
N PRO A 336 3.02 -15.38 -5.52
CA PRO A 336 2.55 -14.80 -6.76
C PRO A 336 2.84 -15.76 -7.91
N TYR A 337 1.88 -15.97 -8.80
CA TYR A 337 2.06 -16.78 -10.00
C TYR A 337 2.75 -15.98 -11.12
N ALA A 338 2.72 -14.66 -11.04
CA ALA A 338 3.38 -13.75 -11.98
C ALA A 338 3.83 -12.46 -11.30
N THR A 339 4.86 -11.87 -11.90
CA THR A 339 5.39 -10.56 -11.54
C THR A 339 5.51 -9.73 -12.81
N LEU A 340 5.13 -8.46 -12.75
CA LEU A 340 5.36 -7.47 -13.81
C LEU A 340 6.33 -6.41 -13.30
N ASP A 341 7.34 -6.08 -14.09
CA ASP A 341 8.24 -4.95 -13.86
C ASP A 341 7.67 -3.70 -14.55
N LEU A 342 7.71 -2.56 -13.86
CA LEU A 342 7.11 -1.32 -14.33
C LEU A 342 8.14 -0.24 -14.66
N ASP A 343 9.42 -0.43 -14.34
CA ASP A 343 10.40 0.66 -14.34
C ASP A 343 10.51 1.37 -15.69
N GLU A 344 10.41 0.62 -16.80
CA GLU A 344 10.50 1.17 -18.15
C GLU A 344 9.31 2.10 -18.53
N HIS A 345 8.25 2.08 -17.73
CA HIS A 345 7.05 2.89 -17.91
C HIS A 345 6.98 4.07 -16.95
N LEU A 346 7.91 4.19 -16.01
CA LEU A 346 7.95 5.27 -15.02
C LEU A 346 8.87 6.42 -15.48
N PHE A 347 8.60 7.62 -14.98
CA PHE A 347 9.46 8.78 -15.23
C PHE A 347 10.77 8.70 -14.44
N LEU A 348 10.69 8.21 -13.20
CA LEU A 348 11.81 8.11 -12.25
C LEU A 348 12.59 9.44 -12.12
N ASN A 349 11.88 10.55 -12.24
CA ASN A 349 12.42 11.89 -12.14
C ASN A 349 12.72 12.21 -10.65
N PRO A 350 13.96 12.58 -10.26
CA PRO A 350 14.26 12.98 -8.88
C PRO A 350 14.22 14.51 -8.69
N GLU A 351 13.81 15.28 -9.71
CA GLU A 351 13.79 16.74 -9.61
C GLU A 351 12.81 17.23 -8.54
N GLY A 352 13.26 18.19 -7.72
CA GLY A 352 12.41 18.81 -6.69
C GLY A 352 12.27 18.03 -5.39
N VAL A 353 13.00 16.92 -5.23
CA VAL A 353 13.02 16.09 -4.01
C VAL A 353 14.43 15.83 -3.51
N GLU A 354 14.56 15.49 -2.23
CA GLU A 354 15.85 15.17 -1.61
C GLU A 354 16.33 13.78 -2.04
N GLU A 355 17.30 13.73 -2.96
CA GLU A 355 17.84 12.49 -3.52
C GLU A 355 18.44 11.56 -2.45
N GLU A 356 19.00 12.11 -1.37
CA GLU A 356 19.54 11.31 -0.26
C GLU A 356 18.45 10.48 0.46
N MET A 357 17.22 10.98 0.50
CA MET A 357 16.07 10.26 1.07
C MET A 357 15.53 9.22 0.10
N LEU A 358 15.48 9.55 -1.19
CA LEU A 358 14.88 8.73 -2.24
C LEU A 358 15.82 7.64 -2.77
N GLY A 359 17.12 7.90 -2.78
CA GLY A 359 18.11 7.16 -3.56
C GLY A 359 18.10 7.56 -5.04
N ALA A 360 19.08 7.05 -5.79
CA ALA A 360 19.24 7.28 -7.22
C ALA A 360 19.59 5.99 -7.97
N GLY A 361 19.27 5.95 -9.26
CA GLY A 361 19.56 4.81 -10.14
C GLY A 361 18.98 3.50 -9.59
N ASP A 362 19.82 2.48 -9.49
CA ASP A 362 19.42 1.18 -8.94
C ASP A 362 18.92 1.26 -7.49
N GLN A 363 19.36 2.24 -6.70
CA GLN A 363 18.97 2.38 -5.29
C GLN A 363 17.76 3.29 -5.06
N ARG A 364 17.06 3.74 -6.12
CA ARG A 364 15.84 4.54 -5.95
C ARG A 364 14.73 3.69 -5.33
N ARG A 365 14.36 4.00 -4.08
CA ARG A 365 13.16 3.47 -3.41
C ARG A 365 11.94 4.37 -3.69
N PHE A 366 10.78 4.07 -3.09
CA PHE A 366 9.54 4.85 -3.25
C PHE A 366 9.19 5.11 -4.72
N ARG A 367 9.09 4.05 -5.53
CA ARG A 367 8.81 4.17 -6.97
C ARG A 367 7.32 4.31 -7.23
N ILE A 368 6.53 3.38 -6.74
CA ILE A 368 5.07 3.37 -6.91
C ILE A 368 4.35 3.23 -5.56
N GLY A 369 3.17 3.82 -5.49
CA GLY A 369 2.30 3.85 -4.30
C GLY A 369 1.02 3.07 -4.48
N GLU A 370 -0.06 3.59 -3.89
CA GLU A 370 -1.39 2.98 -3.96
C GLU A 370 -1.95 2.85 -5.39
N VAL A 371 -2.92 1.95 -5.52
CA VAL A 371 -3.64 1.68 -6.76
C VAL A 371 -5.14 1.84 -6.57
N ALA A 372 -5.87 2.16 -7.64
CA ALA A 372 -7.32 2.16 -7.68
C ALA A 372 -7.81 1.45 -8.94
N TYR A 373 -8.82 0.61 -8.81
CA TYR A 373 -9.32 -0.20 -9.92
C TYR A 373 -10.72 0.22 -10.34
N ASP A 374 -10.83 0.75 -11.54
CA ASP A 374 -12.10 0.86 -12.26
C ASP A 374 -12.44 -0.50 -12.87
N ARG A 375 -13.18 -1.29 -12.10
CA ARG A 375 -13.65 -2.62 -12.52
C ARG A 375 -14.58 -2.57 -13.73
N GLN A 376 -15.33 -1.48 -13.89
CA GLN A 376 -16.34 -1.37 -14.95
C GLN A 376 -15.69 -1.18 -16.32
N ASN A 377 -14.61 -0.40 -16.40
CA ASN A 377 -13.88 -0.16 -17.65
C ASN A 377 -12.55 -0.94 -17.74
N GLY A 378 -12.17 -1.65 -16.68
CA GLY A 378 -10.97 -2.47 -16.63
C GLY A 378 -9.68 -1.64 -16.56
N VAL A 379 -9.72 -0.47 -15.91
CA VAL A 379 -8.56 0.43 -15.80
C VAL A 379 -8.00 0.41 -14.39
N LEU A 380 -6.71 0.11 -14.26
CA LEU A 380 -5.95 0.22 -13.02
C LEU A 380 -5.17 1.54 -13.02
N TYR A 381 -5.46 2.40 -12.04
CA TYR A 381 -4.72 3.62 -11.76
C TYR A 381 -3.63 3.35 -10.73
N VAL A 382 -2.42 3.84 -10.97
CA VAL A 382 -1.22 3.55 -10.17
C VAL A 382 -0.48 4.84 -9.91
N LEU A 383 -0.16 5.13 -8.65
CA LEU A 383 0.65 6.30 -8.32
C LEU A 383 2.13 6.00 -8.59
N GLU A 384 2.79 6.80 -9.41
CA GLU A 384 4.24 6.98 -9.36
C GLU A 384 4.56 8.09 -8.37
N LEU A 385 5.40 7.77 -7.39
CA LEU A 385 5.77 8.70 -6.33
C LEU A 385 6.94 9.57 -6.78
N TYR A 386 6.87 10.85 -6.41
CA TYR A 386 7.92 11.84 -6.61
C TYR A 386 8.32 12.09 -8.08
N ALA A 387 7.43 11.86 -9.04
CA ALA A 387 7.70 12.13 -10.45
C ALA A 387 7.64 13.63 -10.81
N ASP A 388 6.85 14.41 -10.05
CA ASP A 388 6.72 15.87 -10.19
C ASP A 388 6.93 16.57 -8.83
N GLY A 389 8.19 16.58 -8.36
CA GLY A 389 8.49 17.03 -6.99
C GLY A 389 7.79 16.14 -5.97
N ALA A 390 6.94 16.71 -5.10
CA ALA A 390 6.15 15.93 -4.14
C ALA A 390 4.80 15.44 -4.70
N GLN A 391 4.39 15.90 -5.90
CA GLN A 391 3.13 15.47 -6.51
C GLN A 391 3.31 14.13 -7.22
N PRO A 392 2.37 13.17 -7.05
CA PRO A 392 2.43 11.92 -7.77
C PRO A 392 1.94 12.09 -9.21
N VAL A 393 2.45 11.23 -10.10
CA VAL A 393 1.88 11.03 -11.44
C VAL A 393 0.99 9.79 -11.39
N VAL A 394 -0.20 9.86 -11.97
CA VAL A 394 -1.11 8.70 -12.06
C VAL A 394 -0.92 8.02 -13.42
N HIS A 395 -0.47 6.77 -13.40
CA HIS A 395 -0.42 5.91 -14.57
C HIS A 395 -1.72 5.13 -14.71
N SER A 396 -2.19 4.93 -15.94
CA SER A 396 -3.39 4.15 -16.26
C SER A 396 -3.05 2.91 -17.07
N TRP A 397 -3.45 1.75 -16.57
CA TRP A 397 -3.19 0.44 -17.19
C TRP A 397 -4.51 -0.24 -17.54
N GLN A 398 -4.64 -0.71 -18.79
CA GLN A 398 -5.77 -1.55 -19.18
C GLN A 398 -5.51 -2.99 -18.71
N VAL A 399 -6.41 -3.53 -17.90
CA VAL A 399 -6.41 -4.94 -17.49
C VAL A 399 -7.14 -5.77 -18.56
N GLN A 400 -6.56 -6.91 -18.95
CA GLN A 400 -7.05 -7.80 -20.04
C GLN A 400 -7.16 -9.25 -19.59
#